data_AF-A0A539CYL9-F1
#
_entry.id   AF-A0A539CYL9-F1
#
_cell.length_a   1.000
_cell.length_b   1.000
_cell.length_c   1.000
_cell.angle_alpha   90.00
_cell.angle_beta   90.00
_cell.angle_gamma   90.00
#
_symmetry.space_group_name_H-M   'P 1'
#
loop_
_entity.id
_entity.type
_entity.pdbx_description
1 polymer ?
#
loop_
_entity_poly.entity_id
_entity_poly.type
_entity_poly.pdbx_seq_one_letter_code
_entity_poly.pdbx_strand_id
1 'polypeptide(L)'
;MEKLKKKGHIVSPGVIEGRAIARNFWGKAWCENLERYSDYANRLPRGRTYVRNGSVVDLQIERGQVRAMVSGSDIYSVKIEIGTVSQARWKAICKDCLGSIGSLVELLQGKLSSIPRN
;
A
#
# COMPACT_ATOMS: atom_id res chain seq x y z
N MET A 1 13.81 14.03 -15.39
CA MET A 1 12.63 13.52 -16.12
C MET A 1 12.91 13.31 -17.60
N GLU A 2 13.37 14.32 -18.35
CA GLU A 2 13.65 14.17 -19.79
C GLU A 2 14.67 13.07 -20.12
N LYS A 3 15.73 12.91 -19.31
CA LYS A 3 16.71 11.82 -19.47
C LYS A 3 16.11 10.41 -19.34
N LEU A 4 15.02 10.24 -18.60
CA LEU A 4 14.33 8.95 -18.45
C LEU A 4 13.33 8.70 -19.57
N LYS A 5 12.58 9.74 -19.94
CA LYS A 5 11.69 9.70 -21.12
C LYS A 5 12.47 9.39 -22.40
N LYS A 6 13.67 9.97 -22.56
CA LYS A 6 14.58 9.67 -23.68
C LYS A 6 15.09 8.23 -23.73
N LYS A 7 15.03 7.49 -22.62
CA LYS A 7 15.37 6.06 -22.54
C LYS A 7 14.14 5.13 -22.69
N GLY A 8 12.98 5.67 -23.08
CA GLY A 8 11.75 4.90 -23.23
C GLY A 8 11.07 4.52 -21.90
N HIS A 9 11.54 5.07 -20.77
CA HIS A 9 10.92 4.80 -19.46
C HIS A 9 9.67 5.65 -19.28
N ILE A 10 8.52 4.99 -19.08
CA ILE A 10 7.26 5.65 -18.77
C ILE A 10 7.29 6.06 -17.30
N VAL A 11 7.49 7.35 -17.07
CA VAL A 11 7.55 7.89 -15.70
C VAL A 11 6.14 8.08 -15.15
N SER A 12 5.91 7.60 -13.93
CA SER A 12 4.65 7.73 -13.20
C SER A 12 4.87 8.49 -11.88
N PRO A 13 4.79 9.83 -11.87
CA PRO A 13 5.03 10.61 -10.65
C PRO A 13 4.01 10.26 -9.56
N GLY A 14 4.46 10.22 -8.31
CA GLY A 14 3.59 10.02 -7.16
C GLY A 14 2.77 11.28 -6.88
N VAL A 15 1.69 11.50 -7.63
CA VAL A 15 0.81 12.67 -7.45
C VAL A 15 -0.32 12.31 -6.50
N ILE A 16 -0.54 13.15 -5.50
CA ILE A 16 -1.70 13.06 -4.62
C ILE A 16 -2.68 14.15 -5.00
N GLU A 17 -3.88 13.73 -5.36
CA GLU A 17 -4.99 14.65 -5.57
C GLU A 17 -5.63 15.02 -4.22
N GLY A 18 -5.56 16.30 -3.85
CA GLY A 18 -6.15 16.81 -2.62
C GLY A 18 -5.40 16.38 -1.35
N ARG A 19 -6.09 16.34 -0.21
CA ARG A 19 -5.45 16.20 1.11
C ARG A 19 -5.09 14.76 1.50
N ALA A 20 -5.87 13.78 1.03
CA ALA A 20 -5.81 12.40 1.51
C ALA A 20 -4.80 11.56 0.70
N ILE A 21 -3.90 10.86 1.40
CA ILE A 21 -2.93 9.93 0.79
C ILE A 21 -3.64 8.74 0.12
N ALA A 22 -4.63 8.17 0.81
CA ALA A 22 -5.43 7.06 0.34
C ALA A 22 -6.92 7.39 0.48
N ARG A 23 -7.70 7.05 -0.55
CA ARG A 23 -9.14 7.33 -0.61
C ARG A 23 -10.00 6.10 -0.33
N ASN A 24 -9.55 4.93 -0.79
CA ASN A 24 -10.29 3.68 -0.63
C ASN A 24 -10.05 3.04 0.76
N PHE A 25 -10.92 2.09 1.10
CA PHE A 25 -10.85 1.36 2.37
C PHE A 25 -9.47 0.70 2.59
N TRP A 26 -8.99 -0.07 1.60
CA TRP A 26 -7.74 -0.83 1.71
C TRP A 26 -6.52 0.06 1.94
N GLY A 27 -6.41 1.17 1.24
CA GLY A 27 -5.32 2.12 1.39
C GLY A 27 -5.33 2.83 2.73
N LYS A 28 -6.52 3.18 3.25
CA LYS A 28 -6.66 3.74 4.60
C LYS A 28 -6.25 2.73 5.67
N ALA A 29 -6.79 1.51 5.62
CA ALA A 29 -6.44 0.44 6.55
C ALA A 29 -4.94 0.10 6.51
N TRP A 30 -4.33 0.11 5.33
CA TRP A 30 -2.89 -0.08 5.17
C TRP A 30 -2.08 1.06 5.81
N CYS A 31 -2.45 2.32 5.57
CA CYS A 31 -1.79 3.47 6.21
C CYS A 31 -1.93 3.41 7.73
N GLU A 32 -3.13 3.14 8.25
CA GLU A 32 -3.38 3.00 9.69
C GLU A 32 -2.56 1.86 10.30
N ASN A 33 -2.48 0.71 9.62
CA ASN A 33 -1.64 -0.40 10.07
C ASN A 33 -0.17 0.02 10.12
N LEU A 34 0.36 0.66 9.08
CA LEU A 34 1.75 1.13 9.05
C LEU A 34 2.06 2.15 10.16
N GLU A 35 1.12 3.03 10.48
CA GLU A 35 1.28 4.05 11.53
C GLU A 35 1.38 3.45 12.94
N ARG A 36 0.90 2.21 13.16
CA ARG A 36 1.01 1.51 14.46
C ARG A 36 2.42 1.03 14.77
N TYR A 37 3.31 0.93 13.78
CA TYR A 37 4.68 0.49 13.99
C TYR A 37 5.57 1.70 14.33
N SER A 38 6.07 1.77 15.57
CA SER A 38 6.83 2.91 16.11
C SER A 38 8.08 3.25 15.30
N ASP A 39 8.72 2.25 14.69
CA ASP A 39 9.95 2.41 13.90
C ASP A 39 9.78 3.33 12.67
N TYR A 40 8.53 3.60 12.26
CA TYR A 40 8.23 4.44 11.11
C TYR A 40 7.66 5.82 11.47
N ALA A 41 7.57 6.17 12.76
CA ALA A 41 6.98 7.43 13.22
C ALA A 41 7.58 8.68 12.55
N ASN A 42 8.89 8.71 12.32
CA ASN A 42 9.56 9.80 11.59
C ASN A 42 9.68 9.57 10.08
N ARG A 43 9.48 8.33 9.61
CA ARG A 43 9.64 7.95 8.21
C ARG A 43 8.36 8.19 7.41
N LEU A 44 7.19 7.87 7.95
CA LEU A 44 5.91 8.08 7.26
C LEU A 44 5.59 9.56 7.03
N PRO A 45 5.75 10.47 8.01
CA PRO A 45 5.53 11.90 7.77
C PRO A 45 6.47 12.46 6.69
N ARG A 46 7.74 12.07 6.71
CA ARG A 46 8.72 12.50 5.72
C ARG A 46 8.38 11.98 4.32
N GLY A 47 7.96 10.71 4.21
CA GLY A 47 7.46 10.14 2.96
C GLY A 47 6.24 10.91 2.43
N ARG A 48 5.27 11.25 3.28
CA ARG A 48 4.11 12.08 2.88
C ARG A 48 4.55 13.44 2.35
N THR A 49 5.52 14.10 2.98
CA THR A 49 6.10 15.36 2.48
C THR A 49 6.71 15.18 1.11
N TYR A 50 7.49 14.12 0.88
CA TYR A 50 8.16 13.86 -0.40
C TYR A 50 7.19 13.57 -1.54
N VAL A 51 6.07 12.93 -1.26
CA VAL A 51 5.05 12.74 -2.29
C VAL A 51 4.34 14.07 -2.58
N ARG A 52 3.99 14.83 -1.54
CA ARG A 52 3.26 16.11 -1.68
C ARG A 52 4.06 17.22 -2.36
N ASN A 53 5.37 17.30 -2.11
CA ASN A 53 6.22 18.32 -2.73
C ASN A 53 6.75 17.91 -4.10
N GLY A 54 6.33 16.77 -4.65
CA GLY A 54 6.77 16.27 -5.96
C GLY A 54 8.14 15.62 -5.98
N SER A 55 8.77 15.36 -4.82
CA SER A 55 10.05 14.64 -4.74
C SER A 55 9.95 13.18 -5.21
N VAL A 56 8.78 12.53 -5.12
CA VAL A 56 8.58 11.19 -5.69
C VAL A 56 8.30 11.31 -7.19
N VAL A 57 9.38 11.34 -7.97
CA VAL A 57 9.37 11.64 -9.39
C VAL A 57 9.00 10.43 -10.26
N ASP A 58 9.13 9.21 -9.74
CA ASP A 58 8.64 7.99 -10.39
C ASP A 58 8.20 6.98 -9.32
N LEU A 59 7.01 6.40 -9.47
CA LEU A 59 6.43 5.41 -8.58
C LEU A 59 5.76 4.32 -9.41
N GLN A 60 6.32 3.12 -9.34
CA GLN A 60 5.91 1.94 -10.08
C GLN A 60 5.44 0.88 -9.08
N ILE A 61 4.17 0.46 -9.20
CA ILE A 61 3.56 -0.52 -8.31
C ILE A 61 3.21 -1.75 -9.14
N GLU A 62 3.83 -2.87 -8.81
CA GLU A 62 3.65 -4.17 -9.44
C GLU A 62 3.29 -5.23 -8.40
N ARG A 63 2.83 -6.40 -8.85
CA ARG A 63 2.54 -7.51 -7.94
C ARG A 63 3.81 -7.90 -7.18
N GLY A 64 3.77 -7.75 -5.86
CA GLY A 64 4.87 -8.13 -4.97
C GLY A 64 6.06 -7.17 -4.97
N GLN A 65 5.98 -6.04 -5.67
CA GLN A 65 7.08 -5.08 -5.72
C GLN A 65 6.61 -3.65 -5.91
N VAL A 66 7.21 -2.73 -5.17
CA VAL A 66 7.07 -1.29 -5.37
C VAL A 66 8.46 -0.71 -5.64
N ARG A 67 8.61 0.00 -6.76
CA ARG A 67 9.83 0.74 -7.10
C ARG A 67 9.52 2.23 -7.12
N ALA A 68 10.43 3.03 -6.61
CA ALA A 68 10.33 4.47 -6.70
C ALA A 68 11.67 5.11 -7.01
N MET A 69 11.64 6.26 -7.67
CA MET A 69 12.75 7.17 -7.76
C MET A 69 12.38 8.46 -7.05
N VAL A 70 13.25 8.90 -6.15
CA VAL A 70 12.98 10.00 -5.23
C VAL A 70 14.08 11.04 -5.37
N SER A 71 13.68 12.30 -5.55
CA SER A 71 14.54 13.47 -5.57
C SER A 71 14.59 14.09 -4.18
N GLY A 72 15.53 13.62 -3.35
CA GLY A 72 15.88 14.23 -2.07
C GLY A 72 17.03 15.23 -2.24
N SER A 73 18.01 15.19 -1.33
CA SER A 73 19.31 15.87 -1.53
C SER A 73 20.00 15.38 -2.81
N ASP A 74 19.88 14.07 -3.06
CA ASP A 74 20.28 13.41 -4.29
C ASP A 74 19.09 12.62 -4.85
N ILE A 75 19.19 12.22 -6.12
CA ILE A 75 18.24 11.30 -6.73
C ILE A 75 18.64 9.87 -6.36
N TYR A 76 17.73 9.15 -5.72
CA TYR A 76 17.96 7.75 -5.33
C TYR A 76 16.77 6.85 -5.69
N SER A 77 17.06 5.55 -5.81
CA SER A 77 16.06 4.53 -6.09
C SER A 77 15.69 3.77 -4.82
N VAL A 78 14.40 3.48 -4.67
CA VAL A 78 13.84 2.68 -3.59
C VAL A 78 13.17 1.45 -4.20
N LYS A 79 13.39 0.30 -3.58
CA LYS A 79 12.74 -0.97 -3.93
C LYS A 79 12.18 -1.59 -2.66
N ILE A 80 10.89 -1.89 -2.67
CA ILE A 80 10.21 -2.62 -1.60
C ILE A 80 9.67 -3.90 -2.21
N GLU A 81 10.00 -5.03 -1.60
CA GLU A 81 9.45 -6.33 -1.96
C GLU A 81 8.37 -6.71 -0.95
N ILE A 82 7.23 -7.15 -1.48
CA ILE A 82 6.08 -7.55 -0.68
C ILE A 82 5.84 -9.02 -0.96
N GLY A 83 6.00 -9.86 0.06
CA GLY A 83 5.71 -11.28 -0.02
C GLY A 83 4.28 -11.49 -0.49
N THR A 84 4.13 -12.14 -1.64
CA THR A 84 2.80 -12.43 -2.18
C THR A 84 2.17 -13.61 -1.43
N VAL A 85 0.88 -13.53 -1.18
CA VAL A 85 0.14 -14.66 -0.59
C VAL A 85 -0.03 -15.72 -1.67
N SER A 86 0.40 -16.96 -1.38
CA SER A 86 0.24 -18.08 -2.32
C SER A 86 -1.24 -18.34 -2.61
N GLN A 87 -1.55 -18.84 -3.81
CA GLN A 87 -2.93 -19.10 -4.21
C GLN A 87 -3.64 -20.08 -3.26
N ALA A 88 -2.91 -21.09 -2.76
CA ALA A 88 -3.44 -22.05 -1.80
C ALA A 88 -3.80 -21.37 -0.46
N ARG A 89 -2.92 -20.52 0.07
CA ARG A 89 -3.16 -19.78 1.31
C ARG A 89 -4.30 -18.78 1.15
N TRP A 90 -4.37 -18.09 0.00
CA TRP A 90 -5.47 -17.19 -0.30
C TRP A 90 -6.83 -17.91 -0.33
N LYS A 91 -6.89 -19.07 -1.00
CA LYS A 91 -8.10 -19.91 -1.00
C LYS A 91 -8.49 -20.36 0.40
N ALA A 92 -7.53 -20.71 1.26
CA ALA A 92 -7.79 -21.08 2.65
C ALA A 92 -8.40 -19.89 3.42
N ILE A 93 -7.80 -18.70 3.32
CA ILE A 93 -8.34 -17.47 3.94
C ILE A 93 -9.78 -17.22 3.48
N CYS A 94 -10.05 -17.30 2.17
CA CYS A 94 -11.41 -17.13 1.66
C CYS A 94 -12.38 -18.17 2.22
N LYS A 95 -11.96 -19.44 2.31
CA LYS A 95 -12.78 -20.52 2.87
C LYS A 95 -13.08 -20.29 4.35
N ASP A 96 -12.09 -19.88 5.14
CA ASP A 96 -12.25 -19.61 6.56
C ASP A 96 -13.20 -18.42 6.78
N CYS A 97 -13.08 -17.37 5.98
CA CYS A 97 -13.99 -16.22 6.02
C CYS A 97 -15.44 -16.62 5.68
N LEU A 98 -15.64 -17.51 4.69
CA LEU A 98 -16.99 -18.01 4.33
C LEU A 98 -17.66 -18.77 5.48
N GLY A 99 -16.90 -19.47 6.32
CA GLY A 99 -17.42 -20.15 7.51
C GLY A 99 -17.64 -19.24 8.72
N SER A 100 -17.16 -17.99 8.67
CA SER A 100 -17.13 -17.05 9.81
C SER A 100 -18.12 -15.89 9.67
N ILE A 101 -18.98 -15.91 8.65
CA ILE A 101 -20.02 -14.91 8.42
C ILE A 101 -21.36 -15.60 8.70
N GLY A 102 -21.90 -15.40 9.90
CA GLY A 102 -23.16 -16.00 10.31
C GLY A 102 -24.36 -15.39 9.60
N SER A 103 -24.24 -14.15 9.09
CA SER A 103 -25.26 -13.50 8.27
C SER A 103 -24.71 -12.42 7.34
N LEU A 104 -25.47 -12.09 6.30
CA LEU A 104 -25.20 -10.94 5.41
C LEU A 104 -25.11 -9.61 6.17
N VAL A 105 -25.86 -9.46 7.27
CA VAL A 105 -25.84 -8.26 8.11
C VAL A 105 -24.48 -8.10 8.81
N GLU A 106 -23.88 -9.18 9.29
CA GLU A 106 -22.53 -9.15 9.90
C GLU A 106 -21.46 -8.78 8.87
N LEU A 107 -21.58 -9.32 7.65
CA LEU A 107 -20.68 -8.98 6.54
C LEU A 107 -20.78 -7.49 6.17
N LEU A 108 -22.01 -6.95 6.07
CA LEU A 108 -22.23 -5.53 5.79
C LEU A 108 -21.71 -4.62 6.91
N GLN A 109 -21.67 -5.11 8.16
CA GLN A 109 -21.08 -4.42 9.30
C GLN A 109 -19.56 -4.60 9.42
N GLY A 110 -18.94 -5.39 8.54
CA GLY A 110 -17.50 -5.68 8.58
C GLY A 110 -17.07 -6.53 9.79
N LYS A 111 -18.01 -7.28 10.38
CA LYS A 111 -17.73 -8.17 11.51
C LYS A 111 -17.48 -9.57 10.99
N LEU A 112 -16.29 -10.10 11.25
CA LEU A 112 -16.01 -11.53 11.14
C LEU A 112 -16.35 -12.13 12.50
N SER A 113 -17.37 -13.00 12.56
CA SER A 113 -17.75 -13.62 13.83
C SER A 113 -16.57 -14.42 14.38
N SER A 114 -16.36 -14.37 15.69
CA SER A 114 -15.30 -15.13 16.33
C SER A 114 -15.62 -16.62 16.21
N ILE A 115 -14.82 -17.35 15.44
CA ILE A 115 -14.87 -18.81 15.40
C ILE A 115 -14.69 -19.33 16.84
N PRO A 116 -15.60 -20.15 17.40
CA PRO A 116 -15.34 -20.84 18.65
C PRO A 116 -14.16 -21.77 18.41
N ARG A 117 -13.04 -21.55 19.12
CA ARG A 117 -11.94 -22.50 19.14
C ARG A 117 -12.38 -23.69 19.98
N ASN A 118 -12.58 -24.84 19.35
CA ASN A 118 -12.56 -26.14 20.05
C ASN A 118 -11.13 -26.45 20.52
#